data_AF-A0A1W1YN23-F1
#
_entry.id   AF-A0A1W1YN23-F1
#
_cell.length_a   1.000
_cell.length_b   1.000
_cell.length_c   1.000
_cell.angle_alpha   90.00
_cell.angle_beta   90.00
_cell.angle_gamma   90.00
#
_symmetry.space_group_name_H-M   'P 1'
#
loop_
_entity.id
_entity.type
_entity.pdbx_description
1 polymer ?
#
loop_
_entity_poly.entity_id
_entity_poly.type
_entity_poly.pdbx_seq_one_letter_code
_entity_poly.pdbx_strand_id
1 'polypeptide(L)'
;MGDTVVYDAQIDDANSVLSEGYYRWSGQETALLVTEVSFDRAQLPTRVDAFHRAHADGPDLRSHELALEHGDRVHLAQPEAAVGVHGIRWDWAPQAPCRAD
;
A
#
# COMPACT_ATOMS: atom_id res chain seq x y z
N MET A 1 -0.11 -13.97 23.23
CA MET A 1 1.17 -13.99 22.49
C MET A 1 0.83 -13.81 21.03
N GLY A 2 1.29 -12.74 20.41
CA GLY A 2 1.07 -12.47 18.98
C GLY A 2 2.44 -12.41 18.32
N ASP A 3 2.67 -13.27 17.33
CA ASP A 3 3.88 -13.22 16.54
C ASP A 3 3.76 -12.05 15.56
N THR A 4 4.74 -11.13 15.61
CA THR A 4 4.86 -10.07 14.61
C THR A 4 5.69 -10.63 13.45
N VAL A 5 5.05 -10.79 12.30
CA VAL A 5 5.75 -11.21 11.07
C VAL A 5 5.94 -9.98 10.19
N VAL A 6 7.20 -9.63 9.93
CA VAL A 6 7.57 -8.51 9.05
C VAL A 6 7.98 -9.10 7.70
N TYR A 7 7.36 -8.60 6.63
CA TYR A 7 7.72 -8.92 5.25
C TYR A 7 8.27 -7.65 4.59
N ASP A 8 9.49 -7.74 4.07
CA ASP A 8 10.08 -6.70 3.22
C ASP A 8 9.93 -7.14 1.76
N ALA A 9 9.31 -6.30 0.94
CA ALA A 9 9.12 -6.53 -0.47
C ALA A 9 9.50 -5.27 -1.24
N GLN A 10 10.61 -5.32 -1.96
CA GLN A 10 11.01 -4.30 -2.91
C GLN A 10 10.42 -4.66 -4.28
N ILE A 11 9.61 -3.76 -4.83
CA ILE A 11 9.15 -3.85 -6.22
C ILE A 11 10.09 -2.98 -7.04
N ASP A 12 10.97 -3.62 -7.80
CA ASP A 12 11.80 -2.97 -8.80
C ASP A 12 11.13 -3.22 -10.17
N ASP A 13 10.51 -2.18 -10.71
CA ASP A 13 9.83 -2.26 -12.00
C ASP A 13 10.89 -2.12 -13.11
N ALA A 14 11.03 -3.17 -13.93
CA ALA A 14 11.79 -3.15 -15.17
C ALA A 14 10.86 -3.01 -16.41
N ASN A 15 9.59 -2.67 -16.20
CA ASN A 15 8.55 -2.66 -17.24
C ASN A 15 7.99 -1.24 -17.53
N SER A 16 8.50 -0.22 -16.84
CA SER A 16 8.07 1.18 -16.89
C SER A 16 6.59 1.40 -16.57
N VAL A 17 5.94 0.47 -15.87
CA VAL A 17 4.55 0.61 -15.43
C VAL A 17 4.56 0.96 -13.95
N LEU A 18 4.10 2.18 -13.64
CA LEU A 18 3.95 2.61 -12.26
C LEU A 18 3.06 1.63 -11.50
N SER A 19 3.60 1.06 -10.42
CA SER A 19 2.78 0.32 -9.47
C SER A 19 1.73 1.25 -8.87
N GLU A 20 0.50 0.77 -8.65
CA GLU A 20 -0.61 1.54 -8.09
C GLU A 20 -0.99 1.06 -6.68
N GLY A 21 -0.31 0.03 -6.18
CA GLY A 21 -0.59 -0.52 -4.87
C GLY A 21 0.18 -1.77 -4.51
N TYR A 22 0.12 -2.09 -3.23
CA TYR A 22 0.54 -3.36 -2.66
C TYR A 22 -0.62 -3.95 -1.87
N TYR A 23 -0.83 -5.26 -1.98
CA TYR A 23 -1.80 -5.97 -1.16
C TYR A 23 -1.36 -7.39 -0.87
N ARG A 24 -1.89 -7.94 0.21
CA ARG A 24 -1.72 -9.35 0.60
C ARG A 24 -3.04 -9.97 1.00
N TRP A 25 -3.21 -11.23 0.63
CA TRP A 25 -4.24 -12.08 1.21
C TRP A 25 -3.78 -12.62 2.57
N SER A 26 -4.69 -12.65 3.54
CA SER A 26 -4.52 -13.36 4.80
C SER A 26 -5.67 -14.35 5.00
N GLY A 27 -5.34 -15.63 5.14
CA GLY A 27 -6.31 -16.70 5.47
C GLY A 27 -6.59 -16.82 6.97
N GLN A 28 -5.95 -16.00 7.79
CA GLN A 28 -6.05 -16.03 9.25
C GLN A 28 -6.15 -14.61 9.80
N GLU A 29 -6.84 -14.47 10.94
CA GLU A 29 -6.80 -13.24 11.73
C GLU A 29 -5.37 -13.02 12.27
N THR A 30 -4.93 -11.77 12.27
CA THR A 30 -3.60 -11.38 12.76
C THR A 30 -3.76 -10.35 13.86
N ALA A 31 -3.12 -10.55 15.01
CA ALA A 31 -3.23 -9.64 16.16
C ALA A 31 -2.78 -8.21 15.82
N LEU A 32 -1.73 -8.08 14.99
CA LEU A 32 -1.26 -6.82 14.46
C LEU A 32 -0.67 -7.02 13.07
N LEU A 33 -1.21 -6.31 12.08
CA LEU A 33 -0.64 -6.19 10.75
C LEU A 33 0.04 -4.83 10.63
N VAL A 34 1.34 -4.83 10.30
CA VAL A 34 2.08 -3.61 9.97
C VAL A 34 2.53 -3.67 8.52
N THR A 35 2.34 -2.59 7.78
CA THR A 35 2.87 -2.42 6.42
C THR A 35 3.52 -1.04 6.32
N GLU A 36 4.75 -1.01 5.82
CA GLU A 36 5.44 0.22 5.45
C GLU A 36 5.60 0.23 3.93
N VAL A 37 5.36 1.37 3.30
CA VAL A 37 5.68 1.60 1.89
C VAL A 37 6.55 2.84 1.83
N SER A 38 7.70 2.72 1.16
CA SER A 38 8.60 3.84 0.85
C SER A 38 8.50 4.17 -0.64
N PHE A 39 8.46 5.46 -0.96
CA PHE A 39 8.36 5.98 -2.32
C PHE A 39 9.68 6.64 -2.75
N ASP A 40 9.89 6.74 -4.07
CA ASP A 40 10.96 7.60 -4.59
C ASP A 40 10.62 9.08 -4.29
N ARG A 41 11.54 9.80 -3.65
CA ARG A 41 11.38 11.23 -3.36
C ARG A 41 11.25 12.10 -4.61
N ALA A 42 11.74 11.64 -5.75
CA ALA A 42 11.56 12.33 -7.02
C ALA A 42 10.14 12.19 -7.59
N GLN A 43 9.35 11.23 -7.08
CA GLN A 43 8.01 10.93 -7.56
C GLN A 43 7.12 10.47 -6.39
N LEU A 44 6.58 11.44 -5.66
CA LEU A 44 5.67 11.17 -4.54
C LEU A 44 4.21 10.97 -5.02
N PRO A 45 3.43 10.11 -4.35
CA PRO A 45 2.02 9.95 -4.65
C PRO A 45 1.22 11.21 -4.27
N THR A 46 0.15 11.48 -5.01
CA THR A 46 -0.80 12.55 -4.67
C THR A 46 -1.82 12.14 -3.63
N ARG A 47 -2.06 10.83 -3.49
CA ARG A 47 -2.97 10.25 -2.52
C ARG A 47 -2.55 8.83 -2.21
N VAL A 48 -2.71 8.42 -0.96
CA VAL A 48 -2.46 7.05 -0.51
C VAL A 48 -3.62 6.60 0.38
N ASP A 49 -4.29 5.49 0.07
CA ASP A 49 -5.34 4.92 0.90
C ASP A 49 -4.96 3.51 1.37
N ALA A 50 -5.16 3.22 2.66
CA ALA A 50 -5.27 1.86 3.15
C ALA A 50 -6.66 1.29 2.82
N PHE A 51 -6.75 -0.02 2.60
CA PHE A 51 -8.03 -0.70 2.41
C PHE A 51 -8.03 -2.15 2.94
N HIS A 52 -9.24 -2.65 3.24
CA HIS A 52 -9.50 -4.05 3.56
C HIS A 52 -10.72 -4.57 2.77
N ARG A 53 -10.62 -5.79 2.24
CA ARG A 53 -11.70 -6.51 1.53
C ARG A 53 -11.84 -7.93 2.06
N ALA A 54 -13.03 -8.51 2.00
CA ALA A 54 -13.24 -9.92 2.31
C ALA A 54 -12.60 -10.87 1.28
N HIS A 55 -12.53 -10.46 0.01
CA HIS A 55 -11.93 -11.20 -1.11
C HIS A 55 -11.42 -10.21 -2.17
N ALA A 56 -10.55 -10.67 -3.08
CA ALA A 56 -9.82 -9.80 -4.02
C ALA A 56 -10.73 -8.87 -4.84
N ASP A 57 -11.80 -9.41 -5.41
CA ASP A 57 -12.74 -8.67 -6.26
C ASP A 57 -13.92 -8.04 -5.49
N GLY A 58 -13.83 -8.01 -4.15
CA GLY A 58 -14.88 -7.46 -3.29
C GLY A 58 -14.80 -5.94 -3.16
N PRO A 59 -15.86 -5.29 -2.65
CA PRO A 59 -15.79 -3.89 -2.28
C PRO A 59 -14.86 -3.68 -1.07
N ASP A 60 -14.30 -2.47 -0.96
CA ASP A 60 -13.58 -2.05 0.24
C ASP A 60 -14.56 -2.03 1.44
N LEU A 61 -14.33 -2.90 2.42
CA LEU A 61 -15.09 -2.93 3.68
C LEU A 61 -14.64 -1.82 4.61
N ARG A 62 -13.35 -1.46 4.52
CA ARG A 62 -12.74 -0.32 5.19
C ARG A 62 -11.78 0.33 4.22
N SER A 63 -11.75 1.66 4.22
CA SER A 63 -10.73 2.43 3.55
C SER A 63 -10.54 3.76 4.29
N HIS A 64 -9.29 4.21 4.38
CA HIS A 64 -8.95 5.52 4.91
C HIS A 64 -7.63 5.99 4.29
N GLU A 65 -7.48 7.30 4.19
CA GLU A 65 -6.27 7.94 3.68
C GLU A 65 -5.12 7.81 4.68
N LEU A 66 -3.91 7.58 4.17
CA LEU A 66 -2.67 7.57 4.93
C LEU A 66 -1.87 8.84 4.62
N ALA A 67 -1.26 9.42 5.66
CA ALA A 67 -0.38 10.57 5.50
C ALA A 67 1.03 10.11 5.13
N LEU A 68 1.69 10.83 4.23
CA LEU A 68 3.13 10.71 4.02
C LEU A 68 3.87 11.19 5.28
N GLU A 69 4.60 10.29 5.90
CA GLU A 69 5.52 10.53 7.00
C GLU A 69 6.95 10.60 6.49
N HIS A 70 7.77 11.42 7.15
CA HIS A 70 9.19 11.60 6.81
C HIS A 70 9.49 11.99 5.35
N GLY A 71 8.46 12.45 4.62
CA GLY A 71 8.54 12.96 3.25
C GLY A 71 8.39 11.91 2.15
N ASP A 72 8.48 10.62 2.45
CA ASP A 72 8.48 9.55 1.44
C ASP A 72 7.92 8.20 1.90
N ARG A 73 7.34 8.11 3.10
CA ARG A 73 6.85 6.84 3.63
C ARG A 73 5.41 6.91 4.09
N VAL A 74 4.71 5.79 4.03
CA VAL A 74 3.44 5.61 4.76
C VAL A 74 3.52 4.37 5.62
N HIS A 75 2.77 4.39 6.72
CA HIS A 75 2.64 3.28 7.64
C HIS A 75 1.17 2.93 7.83
N LEU A 76 0.86 1.65 7.70
CA LEU A 76 -0.41 1.07 8.13
C LEU A 76 -0.14 0.17 9.33
N ALA A 77 -0.74 0.49 10.47
CA ALA A 77 -0.79 -0.39 11.64
C ALA A 77 -2.25 -0.77 11.90
N GLN A 78 -2.64 -1.99 11.51
CA GLN A 78 -3.98 -2.52 11.70
C GLN A 78 -3.98 -3.54 12.85
N PRO A 79 -4.45 -3.14 14.06
CA PRO A 79 -4.71 -4.10 15.13
C PRO A 79 -5.91 -4.97 14.78
N GLU A 80 -5.89 -6.22 15.24
CA GLU A 80 -6.97 -7.20 15.04
C GLU A 80 -7.37 -7.30 13.55
N ALA A 81 -6.36 -7.49 12.69
CA ALA A 81 -6.55 -7.57 11.25
C ALA A 81 -7.33 -8.84 10.89
N ALA A 82 -8.55 -8.66 10.36
CA ALA A 82 -9.44 -9.74 9.97
C ALA A 82 -8.89 -10.58 8.80
N VAL A 83 -9.47 -11.75 8.55
CA VAL A 83 -9.27 -12.51 7.31
C VAL A 83 -9.64 -11.64 6.10
N GLY A 84 -8.91 -11.79 4.99
CA GLY A 84 -9.21 -11.07 3.75
C GLY A 84 -7.98 -10.48 3.06
N VAL A 85 -8.22 -9.54 2.15
CA VAL A 85 -7.19 -8.75 1.49
C VAL A 85 -6.95 -7.47 2.25
N HIS A 86 -5.71 -7.21 2.63
CA HIS A 86 -5.27 -5.93 3.19
C HIS A 86 -4.28 -5.29 2.24
N GLY A 87 -4.41 -4.00 2.01
CA GLY A 87 -3.52 -3.32 1.08
C GLY A 87 -3.43 -1.82 1.29
N ILE A 88 -2.50 -1.24 0.56
CA ILE A 88 -2.29 0.19 0.41
C ILE A 88 -2.30 0.45 -1.10
N ARG A 89 -3.13 1.38 -1.54
CA ARG A 89 -3.18 1.87 -2.93
C ARG A 89 -2.74 3.32 -2.97
N TRP A 90 -2.24 3.77 -4.10
CA TRP A 90 -1.84 5.16 -4.28
C TRP A 90 -2.11 5.67 -5.69
N ASP A 91 -2.40 6.95 -5.77
CA ASP A 91 -2.56 7.68 -7.02
C ASP A 91 -1.32 8.53 -7.27
N TRP A 92 -0.85 8.53 -8.51
CA TRP A 92 0.24 9.38 -8.95
C TRP A 92 -0.28 10.68 -9.55
N ALA A 93 0.53 11.74 -9.44
CA ALA A 93 0.27 12.93 -10.24
C ALA A 93 0.26 12.55 -11.74
N PRO A 94 -0.62 13.17 -12.56
CA PRO A 94 -0.54 13.01 -14.00
C PRO A 94 0.86 13.40 -14.46
N GLN A 95 1.55 12.48 -15.14
CA GLN A 95 2.88 12.81 -15.67
C GLN A 95 2.73 13.92 -16.71
N ALA A 96 3.56 14.97 -16.61
CA ALA A 96 3.66 15.93 -17.69
C ALA A 96 4.11 15.19 -18.95
N PRO A 97 3.51 15.46 -20.13
CA PRO A 97 3.93 14.78 -21.36
C PRO A 97 5.42 15.03 -21.58
N CYS A 98 6.19 13.97 -21.83
CA CYS A 98 7.58 14.10 -22.26
C CYS A 98 7.61 15.06 -23.46
N ARG A 99 8.28 16.21 -23.29
CA ARG A 99 8.59 17.07 -24.43
C ARG A 99 9.53 16.29 -25.34
N ALA A 100 9.09 16.04 -26.56
CA ALA A 100 9.99 15.61 -27.63
C ALA A 100 10.85 16.84 -27.98
N ASP A 101 12.17 16.71 -27.80
CA ASP A 101 13.17 17.64 -28.33
C ASP A 101 13.42 17.35 -29.83
#